data_AF-A0A3S0TRR2-F1
#
_entry.id   AF-A0A3S0TRR2-F1
#
_cell.length_a   1.000
_cell.length_b   1.000
_cell.length_c   1.000
_cell.angle_alpha   90.00
_cell.angle_beta   90.00
_cell.angle_gamma   90.00
#
_symmetry.space_group_name_H-M   'P 1'
#
loop_
_entity.id
_entity.type
_entity.pdbx_description
1 polymer ?
#
loop_
_entity_poly.entity_id
_entity_poly.type
_entity_poly.pdbx_seq_one_letter_code
_entity_poly.pdbx_strand_id
1 'polypeptide(L)' 'MRALDEQIGGNHYKTLSIQPITYIMANDLGWCEGNAIKYITRFKQKGGRQDIEKAVHYLQILLDSLE' A
#
# COMPACT_ATOMS: atom_id res chain seq x y z
N MET A 1 5.56 22.56 -3.90
CA MET A 1 5.53 21.27 -3.19
C MET A 1 4.57 20.36 -3.95
N ARG A 2 4.96 19.14 -4.32
CA ARG A 2 4.08 18.18 -4.99
C ARG A 2 3.42 17.29 -3.93
N ALA A 3 2.27 16.69 -4.26
CA ALA A 3 1.53 15.84 -3.33
C ALA A 3 2.33 14.63 -2.81
N LEU A 4 3.37 14.18 -3.53
CA LEU A 4 4.27 13.12 -3.08
C LEU A 4 5.33 13.59 -2.07
N ASP A 5 5.60 14.90 -1.98
CA ASP A 5 6.58 15.45 -1.03
C ASP A 5 5.99 15.61 0.38
N GLU A 6 4.66 15.60 0.48
CA GLU A 6 3.91 15.81 1.72
C GLU A 6 3.03 14.59 2.04
N GLN A 7 3.25 14.00 3.21
CA GLN A 7 2.31 13.04 3.78
C GLN A 7 1.42 13.74 4.80
N ILE A 8 0.11 13.77 4.54
CA ILE A 8 -0.89 14.23 5.50
C ILE A 8 -1.16 13.12 6.51
N GLY A 9 -0.77 13.35 7.76
CA GLY A 9 -0.95 12.41 8.88
C GLY A 9 0.10 11.30 8.94
N GLY A 10 0.92 11.31 10.00
CA GLY A 10 2.01 10.36 10.20
C GLY A 10 3.21 10.58 9.26
N ASN A 11 4.15 9.62 9.25
CA ASN A 11 5.40 9.69 8.48
C ASN A 11 5.83 8.36 7.82
N HIS A 12 4.94 7.38 7.77
CA HIS A 12 5.24 5.99 7.37
C HIS A 12 5.60 5.79 5.89
N TYR A 13 5.47 6.81 5.03
CA TYR A 13 5.96 6.76 3.65
C TYR A 13 7.17 7.68 3.39
N LYS A 14 7.44 8.66 4.28
CA LYS A 14 8.51 9.66 4.08
C LYS A 14 9.92 9.06 4.11
N THR A 15 10.09 7.92 4.77
CA THR A 15 11.39 7.25 4.92
C THR A 15 11.62 6.14 3.90
N LEU A 16 10.67 5.93 2.97
CA LEU A 16 10.78 4.86 1.99
C LEU A 16 11.60 5.32 0.79
N SER A 17 12.42 4.43 0.25
CA SER A 17 13.14 4.68 -1.00
C SER A 17 12.18 4.89 -2.19
N ILE A 18 11.04 4.19 -2.18
CA ILE A 18 9.95 4.31 -3.16
C ILE A 18 8.63 4.34 -2.39
N GLN A 19 7.80 5.35 -2.62
CA GLN A 19 6.46 5.38 -2.04
C GLN A 19 5.56 4.39 -2.78
N PRO A 20 4.66 3.66 -2.08
CA PRO A 20 3.86 2.61 -2.69
C PRO A 20 3.00 3.14 -3.86
N ILE A 21 2.45 4.35 -3.74
CA ILE A 21 1.66 4.96 -4.82
C ILE A 21 2.44 5.12 -6.12
N THR A 22 3.75 5.42 -6.04
CA THR A 22 4.62 5.55 -7.21
C THR A 22 4.74 4.22 -7.95
N TYR A 23 4.98 3.11 -7.23
CA TYR A 23 5.07 1.79 -7.84
C TYR A 23 3.72 1.33 -8.41
N ILE A 24 2.63 1.56 -7.68
CA ILE A 24 1.26 1.18 -8.06
C ILE A 24 0.87 1.86 -9.37
N MET A 25 1.04 3.19 -9.47
CA MET A 25 0.71 3.95 -10.67
C MET A 25 1.63 3.62 -11.85
N ALA A 26 2.92 3.39 -11.60
CA ALA A 26 3.88 3.07 -12.65
C ALA A 26 3.62 1.71 -13.33
N ASN A 27 2.93 0.79 -12.63
CA ASN A 27 2.61 -0.56 -13.13
C ASN A 27 1.11 -0.77 -13.37
N ASP A 28 0.32 0.31 -13.39
CA ASP A 28 -1.13 0.30 -13.63
C ASP A 28 -1.89 -0.75 -12.78
N LEU A 29 -1.53 -0.83 -11.49
CA LEU A 29 -2.11 -1.82 -10.59
C LEU A 29 -3.50 -1.40 -10.10
N GLY A 30 -4.40 -2.38 -10.04
CA GLY A 30 -5.77 -2.23 -9.58
C GLY A 30 -5.90 -1.93 -8.08
N TRP A 31 -7.15 -1.79 -7.64
CA TRP A 31 -7.47 -1.41 -6.27
C TRP A 31 -6.96 -2.42 -5.24
N CYS A 32 -7.13 -3.72 -5.49
CA CYS A 32 -6.78 -4.78 -4.54
C CYS A 32 -5.25 -4.91 -4.40
N GLU A 33 -4.55 -4.99 -5.52
CA GLU A 33 -3.10 -5.03 -5.63
C GLU A 33 -2.46 -3.79 -4.99
N GLY A 34 -3.01 -2.60 -5.30
CA GLY A 34 -2.53 -1.35 -4.75
C GLY A 34 -2.70 -1.27 -3.24
N ASN A 35 -3.82 -1.74 -2.70
CA ASN A 35 -4.01 -1.82 -1.26
C ASN A 35 -3.06 -2.83 -0.62
N ALA A 36 -2.90 -4.02 -1.20
CA ALA A 36 -1.96 -5.02 -0.71
C ALA A 36 -0.54 -4.45 -0.60
N ILE A 37 -0.04 -3.81 -1.66
CA ILE A 37 1.28 -3.16 -1.67
C ILE A 37 1.37 -2.06 -0.62
N LYS A 38 0.36 -1.18 -0.52
CA LYS A 38 0.31 -0.10 0.48
C LYS A 38 0.47 -0.63 1.90
N TYR A 39 -0.26 -1.69 2.26
CA TYR A 39 -0.24 -2.26 3.61
C TYR A 39 1.06 -3.04 3.89
N ILE A 40 1.53 -3.86 2.94
CA ILE A 40 2.82 -4.59 3.05
C ILE A 40 4.00 -3.62 3.14
N THR A 41 3.91 -2.45 2.52
CA THR A 41 5.01 -1.47 2.56
C THR A 41 5.11 -0.79 3.92
N ARG A 42 3.97 -0.46 4.56
CA ARG A 42 3.95 0.39 5.75
C ARG A 42 3.86 -0.35 7.08
N PHE A 43 3.67 -1.68 7.10
CA PHE A 43 3.31 -2.40 8.33
C PHE A 43 4.31 -2.22 9.48
N LYS A 44 5.61 -2.11 9.18
CA LYS A 44 6.65 -1.90 10.20
C LYS A 44 6.59 -0.51 10.83
N GLN A 45 6.06 0.46 10.08
CA GLN A 45 5.97 1.87 10.48
C GLN A 45 4.57 2.22 11.00
N LYS A 46 3.54 1.44 10.62
CA LYS A 46 2.14 1.65 11.01
C LYS A 46 1.38 0.33 11.00
N GLY A 47 0.54 0.10 12.00
CA GLY A 47 -0.47 -0.97 11.99
C GLY A 47 0.04 -2.39 12.24
N GLY A 48 1.33 -2.68 12.02
CA GLY A 48 1.94 -3.97 12.37
C GLY A 48 1.17 -5.14 11.77
N ARG A 49 0.84 -6.12 12.63
CA ARG A 49 0.06 -7.31 12.26
C ARG A 49 -1.24 -6.98 11.52
N GLN A 50 -1.97 -5.96 11.94
CA GLN A 50 -3.26 -5.62 11.35
C GLN A 50 -3.14 -5.18 9.88
N ASP A 51 -2.04 -4.51 9.52
CA ASP A 51 -1.81 -4.13 8.13
C ASP A 51 -1.43 -5.35 7.29
N ILE A 52 -0.72 -6.34 7.84
CA ILE A 52 -0.50 -7.63 7.15
C ILE A 52 -1.83 -8.36 6.91
N GLU A 53 -2.70 -8.42 7.91
CA GLU A 53 -4.04 -9.03 7.78
C GLU A 53 -4.87 -8.33 6.70
N LYS A 54 -4.82 -7.00 6.61
CA LYS A 54 -5.46 -6.24 5.53
C LYS A 54 -4.86 -6.56 4.17
N ALA A 55 -3.53 -6.67 4.05
CA ALA A 55 -2.91 -7.03 2.79
C ALA A 55 -3.38 -8.40 2.29
N VAL A 56 -3.40 -9.40 3.18
CA VAL A 56 -3.93 -10.74 2.89
C VAL A 56 -5.39 -10.67 2.44
N HIS A 57 -6.22 -9.89 3.15
CA HIS A 57 -7.64 -9.73 2.79
C HIS A 57 -7.84 -9.16 1.37
N TYR A 58 -7.06 -8.15 0.98
CA TYR A 58 -7.13 -7.61 -0.39
C TYR A 58 -6.66 -8.60 -1.45
N LEU A 59 -5.65 -9.43 -1.15
CA LEU A 59 -5.23 -10.51 -2.04
C LEU A 59 -6.30 -11.60 -2.16
N GLN A 60 -7.02 -11.90 -1.08
CA GLN A 60 -8.16 -12.83 -1.14
C GLN A 60 -9.28 -12.28 -2.02
N ILE A 61 -9.66 -11.01 -1.88
CA ILE A 61 -10.68 -10.39 -2.74
C ILE A 61 -10.27 -10.44 -4.22
N LEU A 62 -8.99 -10.18 -4.52
CA LEU A 62 -8.48 -10.30 -5.88
C LEU A 62 -8.62 -11.73 -6.40
N LEU A 63 -8.25 -12.72 -5.59
CA LEU A 63 -8.38 -14.12 -5.95
C LEU A 63 -9.84 -14.49 -6.25
N ASP A 64 -10.77 -14.11 -5.36
CA ASP A 64 -12.21 -14.36 -5.53
C ASP A 64 -12.78 -13.70 -6.80
N SER A 65 -12.18 -12.61 -7.27
CA SER A 65 -12.63 -11.90 -8.49
C SER A 65 -12.19 -12.56 -9.81
N LEU A 66 -11.31 -13.56 -9.75
CA LEU A 66 -10.82 -14.30 -10.92
C LEU A 66 -11.64 -15.56 -11.21
N GLU A 67 -12.57 -15.91 -10.31
CA GLU A 67 -13.52 -17.02 -10.46
C GLU A 67 -14.79 -16.58 -11.21
#